data_AF-A0A9D8FRI2-F1
#
_entry.id   AF-A0A9D8FRI2-F1
#
_cell.length_a   1.000
_cell.length_b   1.000
_cell.length_c   1.000
_cell.angle_alpha   90.00
_cell.angle_beta   90.00
_cell.angle_gamma   90.00
#
_symmetry.space_group_name_H-M   'P 1'
#
loop_
_entity.id
_entity.type
_entity.pdbx_description
1 polymer ?
#
loop_
_entity_poly.entity_id
_entity_poly.type
_entity_poly.pdbx_seq_one_letter_code
_entity_poly.pdbx_strand_id
1 'polypeptide(L)'
;MHNKRNIFVIFILVASVFWQSCAPTNVNRKRSTKQYRADILRYKSFVKQNPSDATGFLELGIISLELQNYAYAKKLLSKAFRLDRKNGKTLYFLGQLFEKQSNNTAALKIYKLYNDVSLLSPYRKQMSLRYETLNRELIRSEMQQLLAQEKNLNVADISPKSVAVFPFTYQGENKTFAELGIGIGEMMITDLSQVNGLKVIERIRLQAMFNEISMGQSGMVEEGTAPRFGKLLGAAKIVHGNYDVSDKNNVELNVGFWDVKDNYFPGLSNQKDGLRNLFKMEKDLVFSLLNEMNIVLTVQERMKIQEIPTKNLQAFLNYCKGLQMENRGDFGQAAKFFEQAKKIDPDFKKAEQKVETNQLLATAGQTGLYEFALSSPVPSTGKAATTNDLVNSRLTNISSNIGTIFVPGQDSRESVQEATHSGVEVLGDLDLPPKPPER
;
A
#
# COMPACT_ATOMS: atom_id res chain seq x y z
N MET A 1 -15.13 71.59 56.89
CA MET A 1 -15.47 72.76 56.05
C MET A 1 -14.81 72.60 54.70
N HIS A 2 -15.57 72.83 53.62
CA HIS A 2 -15.17 72.86 52.20
C HIS A 2 -14.73 71.50 51.58
N ASN A 3 -15.59 70.75 50.88
CA ASN A 3 -16.29 71.01 49.60
C ASN A 3 -15.32 71.04 48.40
N LYS A 4 -15.33 70.00 47.56
CA LYS A 4 -15.89 70.09 46.18
C LYS A 4 -15.77 68.77 45.39
N ARG A 5 -16.96 68.32 44.96
CA ARG A 5 -17.37 67.87 43.61
C ARG A 5 -16.72 66.60 43.03
N ASN A 6 -17.46 65.50 42.97
CA ASN A 6 -18.48 65.12 41.95
C ASN A 6 -17.86 64.75 40.59
N ILE A 7 -18.00 63.47 40.22
CA ILE A 7 -18.77 62.95 39.06
C ILE A 7 -18.86 61.42 39.27
N PHE A 8 -20.00 60.92 39.77
CA PHE A 8 -21.03 60.17 39.02
C PHE A 8 -20.51 58.84 38.41
N VAL A 9 -20.75 57.68 39.07
CA VAL A 9 -21.87 56.72 38.83
C VAL A 9 -21.62 55.94 37.50
N ILE A 10 -21.37 54.63 37.46
CA ILE A 10 -22.27 53.44 37.61
C ILE A 10 -21.33 52.21 37.78
N PHE A 11 -21.26 51.53 38.93
CA PHE A 11 -22.01 50.33 39.37
C PHE A 11 -21.93 49.04 38.49
N ILE A 12 -21.35 48.00 39.12
CA ILE A 12 -21.70 46.55 39.06
C ILE A 12 -21.13 45.66 37.93
N LEU A 13 -20.18 44.80 38.36
CA LEU A 13 -19.96 43.39 37.97
C LEU A 13 -20.06 43.02 36.48
N VAL A 14 -18.91 42.94 35.82
CA VAL A 14 -18.65 41.91 34.79
C VAL A 14 -17.31 41.25 35.09
N ALA A 15 -17.31 40.39 36.10
CA ALA A 15 -16.29 39.39 36.31
C ALA A 15 -16.95 38.02 36.12
N SER A 16 -17.08 37.54 34.86
CA SER A 16 -17.37 36.13 34.52
C SER A 16 -17.86 35.90 33.07
N VAL A 17 -17.13 36.28 32.02
CA VAL A 17 -17.32 35.63 30.70
C VAL A 17 -16.02 35.69 29.91
N PHE A 18 -15.08 34.77 30.12
CA PHE A 18 -14.06 34.45 29.10
C PHE A 18 -13.41 33.08 29.32
N TRP A 19 -14.16 32.09 29.82
CA TRP A 19 -13.71 30.71 29.91
C TRP A 19 -14.85 29.79 29.48
N GLN A 20 -15.06 29.68 28.16
CA GLN A 20 -15.69 28.53 27.50
C GLN A 20 -15.87 28.84 26.01
N SER A 21 -14.90 28.45 25.19
CA SER A 21 -15.13 27.87 23.84
C SER A 21 -13.81 27.69 23.11
N CYS A 22 -13.01 26.74 23.60
CA CYS A 22 -12.03 26.00 22.81
C CYS A 22 -11.81 24.67 23.55
N ALA A 23 -12.85 23.87 23.68
CA ALA A 23 -12.70 22.48 24.07
C ALA A 23 -12.38 21.69 22.80
N PRO A 24 -11.20 21.05 22.68
CA PRO A 24 -10.96 20.10 21.60
C PRO A 24 -11.98 18.96 21.73
N THR A 25 -12.80 18.76 20.71
CA THR A 25 -13.79 17.69 20.67
C THR A 25 -13.05 16.36 20.58
N ASN A 26 -12.90 15.70 21.72
CA ASN A 26 -12.44 14.32 21.84
C ASN A 26 -13.39 13.40 21.06
N VAL A 27 -12.95 12.84 19.92
CA VAL A 27 -13.80 12.03 19.02
C VAL A 27 -13.91 10.55 19.41
N ASN A 28 -13.74 10.26 20.70
CA ASN A 28 -13.82 8.91 21.25
C ASN A 28 -15.13 8.63 22.02
N ARG A 29 -16.19 9.40 21.78
CA ARG A 29 -17.52 9.09 22.32
C ARG A 29 -18.35 8.31 21.30
N LYS A 30 -18.54 7.00 21.56
CA LYS A 30 -19.67 6.25 21.00
C LYS A 30 -20.93 7.11 21.15
N ARG A 31 -21.68 7.31 20.05
CA ARG A 31 -22.93 8.08 20.07
C ARG A 31 -23.83 7.54 21.17
N SER A 32 -24.44 8.43 21.95
CA SER A 32 -25.50 8.03 22.88
C SER A 32 -26.72 7.51 22.08
N THR A 33 -27.55 6.67 22.70
CA THR A 33 -28.80 6.18 22.08
C THR A 33 -29.69 7.32 21.57
N LYS A 34 -29.71 8.46 22.28
CA LYS A 34 -30.44 9.67 21.87
C LYS A 34 -29.86 10.29 20.59
N GLN A 35 -28.53 10.32 20.46
CA GLN A 35 -27.85 10.83 19.26
C GLN A 35 -28.08 9.93 18.04
N TYR A 36 -28.00 8.60 18.21
CA TYR A 36 -28.32 7.67 17.11
C TYR A 36 -29.73 7.90 16.57
N ARG A 37 -30.74 7.99 17.46
CA ARG A 37 -32.12 8.22 17.04
C ARG A 37 -32.27 9.54 16.27
N ALA A 38 -31.68 10.62 16.78
CA ALA A 38 -31.73 11.93 16.14
C ALA A 38 -31.05 11.92 14.76
N ASP A 39 -29.85 11.34 14.65
CA ASP A 39 -29.09 11.27 13.40
C ASP A 39 -29.80 10.41 12.35
N ILE A 40 -30.35 9.24 12.75
CA ILE A 40 -31.11 8.38 11.84
C ILE A 40 -32.33 9.12 11.28
N LEU A 41 -33.09 9.81 12.12
CA LEU A 41 -34.26 10.57 11.68
C LEU A 41 -33.85 11.69 10.71
N ARG A 42 -32.81 12.45 11.05
CA ARG A 42 -32.29 13.53 10.21
C ARG A 42 -31.88 13.02 8.83
N TYR A 43 -31.06 11.97 8.78
CA TYR A 43 -30.55 11.48 7.50
C TYR A 43 -31.59 10.70 6.70
N LYS A 44 -32.57 10.05 7.35
CA LYS A 44 -33.73 9.48 6.63
C LYS A 44 -34.53 10.57 5.93
N SER A 45 -34.82 11.68 6.62
CA SER A 45 -35.49 12.83 6.00
C SER A 45 -34.65 13.45 4.88
N PHE A 46 -33.34 13.55 5.08
CA PHE A 46 -32.41 14.05 4.06
C PHE A 46 -32.42 13.19 2.78
N VAL A 47 -32.34 11.87 2.91
CA VAL A 47 -32.39 10.93 1.76
C VAL A 47 -33.71 11.04 1.00
N LYS A 48 -34.83 11.23 1.70
CA LYS A 48 -36.14 11.44 1.06
C LYS A 48 -36.18 12.71 0.22
N GLN A 49 -35.55 13.78 0.69
CA GLN A 49 -35.50 15.07 -0.01
C GLN A 49 -34.45 15.10 -1.12
N ASN A 50 -33.35 14.37 -0.95
CA ASN A 50 -32.18 14.39 -1.84
C ASN A 50 -31.75 12.95 -2.23
N PRO A 51 -32.56 12.20 -3.01
CA PRO A 51 -32.30 10.79 -3.29
C PRO A 51 -31.09 10.53 -4.21
N SER A 52 -30.60 11.56 -4.91
CA SER A 52 -29.40 11.51 -5.75
C SER A 52 -28.12 11.89 -5.01
N ASP A 53 -28.21 12.39 -3.78
CA ASP A 53 -27.06 12.77 -2.96
C ASP A 53 -26.55 11.56 -2.16
N ALA A 54 -25.25 11.26 -2.29
CA ALA A 54 -24.61 10.15 -1.59
C ALA A 54 -24.55 10.35 -0.07
N THR A 55 -24.57 11.59 0.42
CA THR A 55 -24.29 11.96 1.82
C THR A 55 -25.24 11.29 2.80
N GLY A 56 -26.54 11.32 2.52
CA GLY A 56 -27.53 10.71 3.42
C GLY A 56 -27.39 9.19 3.53
N PHE A 57 -27.11 8.52 2.40
CA PHE A 57 -26.86 7.08 2.37
C PHE A 57 -25.55 6.72 3.08
N LEU A 58 -24.50 7.50 2.88
CA LEU A 58 -23.22 7.33 3.55
C LEU A 58 -23.38 7.39 5.07
N GLU A 59 -23.98 8.45 5.60
CA GLU A 59 -24.12 8.66 7.04
C GLU A 59 -25.01 7.61 7.70
N LEU A 60 -26.13 7.23 7.05
CA LEU A 60 -26.95 6.10 7.51
C LEU A 60 -26.17 4.77 7.47
N GLY A 61 -25.33 4.58 6.45
CA GLY A 61 -24.48 3.40 6.31
C GLY A 61 -23.46 3.29 7.42
N ILE A 62 -22.81 4.40 7.78
CA ILE A 62 -21.87 4.49 8.91
C ILE A 62 -22.57 4.20 10.23
N ILE A 63 -23.74 4.82 10.49
CA ILE A 63 -24.54 4.54 11.68
C ILE A 63 -24.90 3.05 11.76
N SER A 64 -25.29 2.45 10.63
CA SER A 64 -25.64 1.03 10.57
C SER A 64 -24.44 0.12 10.85
N LEU A 65 -23.26 0.51 10.38
CA LEU A 65 -22.00 -0.18 10.66
C LEU A 65 -21.64 -0.10 12.16
N GLU A 66 -21.78 1.07 12.78
CA GLU A 66 -21.56 1.27 14.22
C GLU A 66 -22.52 0.44 15.09
N LEU A 67 -23.76 0.27 14.61
CA LEU A 67 -24.77 -0.59 15.22
C LEU A 67 -24.61 -2.09 14.86
N GLN A 68 -23.54 -2.46 14.15
CA GLN A 68 -23.24 -3.83 13.70
C GLN A 68 -24.31 -4.45 12.79
N ASN A 69 -25.19 -3.64 12.20
CA ASN A 69 -26.14 -4.09 11.19
C ASN A 69 -25.46 -4.08 9.81
N TYR A 70 -24.56 -5.06 9.60
CA TYR A 70 -23.73 -5.14 8.40
C TYR A 70 -24.54 -5.31 7.11
N ALA A 71 -25.68 -6.01 7.16
CA ALA A 71 -26.54 -6.19 6.00
C ALA A 71 -27.13 -4.86 5.52
N TYR A 72 -27.64 -4.04 6.44
CA TYR A 72 -28.20 -2.74 6.12
C TYR A 72 -27.11 -1.71 5.77
N ALA A 73 -25.98 -1.73 6.49
CA ALA A 73 -24.80 -0.93 6.18
C ALA A 73 -24.30 -1.19 4.75
N LYS A 74 -24.24 -2.47 4.32
CA LYS A 74 -23.84 -2.84 2.95
C LYS A 74 -24.75 -2.21 1.91
N LYS A 75 -26.08 -2.29 2.08
CA LYS A 75 -27.05 -1.70 1.15
C LYS A 75 -26.83 -0.19 0.99
N LEU A 76 -26.70 0.51 2.11
CA LEU A 76 -26.56 1.97 2.16
C LEU A 76 -25.21 2.46 1.62
N LEU A 77 -24.10 1.87 2.08
CA LEU A 77 -22.76 2.24 1.62
C LEU A 77 -22.56 1.89 0.13
N SER A 78 -23.13 0.78 -0.35
CA SER A 78 -23.10 0.45 -1.78
C SER A 78 -23.91 1.46 -2.61
N LYS A 79 -25.04 1.97 -2.08
CA LYS A 79 -25.80 3.03 -2.74
C LYS A 79 -25.01 4.33 -2.78
N ALA A 80 -24.38 4.73 -1.67
CA ALA A 80 -23.51 5.90 -1.61
C ALA A 80 -22.35 5.79 -2.63
N PHE A 81 -21.69 4.63 -2.71
CA PHE A 81 -20.61 4.39 -3.66
C PHE A 81 -21.06 4.49 -5.12
N ARG A 82 -22.27 4.03 -5.45
CA ARG A 82 -22.83 4.18 -6.80
C ARG A 82 -23.09 5.63 -7.18
N LEU A 83 -23.46 6.48 -6.20
CA LEU A 83 -23.73 7.90 -6.40
C LEU A 83 -22.45 8.73 -6.48
N ASP A 84 -21.44 8.42 -5.66
CA ASP A 84 -20.11 9.05 -5.72
C ASP A 84 -19.00 8.00 -5.50
N ARG A 85 -18.42 7.54 -6.61
CA ARG A 85 -17.40 6.49 -6.63
C ARG A 85 -16.04 6.93 -6.09
N LYS A 86 -15.76 8.24 -6.03
CA LYS A 86 -14.47 8.79 -5.61
C LYS A 86 -14.51 9.36 -4.19
N ASN A 87 -15.65 9.23 -3.51
CA ASN A 87 -15.82 9.67 -2.14
C ASN A 87 -14.93 8.87 -1.18
N GLY A 88 -13.83 9.47 -0.72
CA GLY A 88 -12.89 8.78 0.17
C GLY A 88 -13.53 8.25 1.47
N LYS A 89 -14.51 8.97 2.04
CA LYS A 89 -15.22 8.54 3.25
C LYS A 89 -16.04 7.27 2.99
N THR A 90 -16.81 7.26 1.89
CA THR A 90 -17.59 6.10 1.48
C THR A 90 -16.71 4.87 1.23
N LEU A 91 -15.62 5.04 0.49
CA LEU A 91 -14.68 3.97 0.21
C LEU A 91 -14.04 3.42 1.49
N TYR A 92 -13.58 4.30 2.38
CA TYR A 92 -12.98 3.89 3.65
C TYR A 92 -13.94 3.07 4.52
N PHE A 93 -15.18 3.52 4.70
CA PHE A 93 -16.17 2.78 5.51
C PHE A 93 -16.68 1.51 4.81
N LEU A 94 -16.71 1.48 3.48
CA LEU A 94 -17.01 0.27 2.72
C LEU A 94 -15.89 -0.77 2.88
N GLY A 95 -14.62 -0.35 2.88
CA GLY A 95 -13.48 -1.21 3.20
C GLY A 95 -13.57 -1.79 4.62
N GLN A 96 -13.86 -0.94 5.62
CA GLN A 96 -14.06 -1.39 7.00
C GLN A 96 -15.21 -2.37 7.15
N LEU A 97 -16.34 -2.16 6.45
CA LEU A 97 -17.45 -3.10 6.44
C LEU A 97 -16.98 -4.49 5.97
N PHE A 98 -16.18 -4.56 4.90
CA PHE A 98 -15.66 -5.82 4.40
C PHE A 98 -14.69 -6.49 5.38
N GLU A 99 -13.81 -5.74 6.05
CA GLU A 99 -12.98 -6.28 7.14
C GLU A 99 -13.82 -6.83 8.30
N LYS A 100 -14.90 -6.14 8.71
CA LYS A 100 -15.82 -6.63 9.77
C LYS A 100 -16.58 -7.90 9.36
N GLN A 101 -16.73 -8.15 8.06
CA GLN A 101 -17.29 -9.37 7.50
C GLN A 101 -16.22 -10.44 7.24
N SER A 102 -14.98 -10.23 7.67
CA SER A 102 -13.81 -11.08 7.39
C SER A 102 -13.54 -11.27 5.89
N ASN A 103 -14.06 -10.38 5.04
CA ASN A 103 -13.83 -10.39 3.60
C ASN A 103 -12.67 -9.48 3.23
N ASN A 104 -11.47 -9.89 3.64
CA ASN A 104 -10.24 -9.10 3.51
C ASN A 104 -9.84 -8.85 2.05
N THR A 105 -10.20 -9.76 1.13
CA THR A 105 -9.92 -9.58 -0.30
C THR A 105 -10.77 -8.47 -0.92
N ALA A 106 -12.05 -8.38 -0.56
CA ALA A 106 -12.91 -7.25 -0.96
C ALA A 106 -12.46 -5.94 -0.31
N ALA A 107 -12.09 -5.97 0.97
CA ALA A 107 -11.56 -4.80 1.67
C ALA A 107 -10.31 -4.25 0.99
N LEU A 108 -9.34 -5.12 0.67
CA LEU A 108 -8.10 -4.73 -0.02
C LEU A 108 -8.38 -4.07 -1.37
N LYS A 109 -9.31 -4.61 -2.16
CA LYS A 109 -9.74 -4.03 -3.45
C LYS A 109 -10.33 -2.63 -3.28
N ILE A 110 -11.15 -2.41 -2.25
CA ILE A 110 -11.71 -1.09 -1.96
C ILE A 110 -10.62 -0.11 -1.50
N TYR A 111 -9.74 -0.53 -0.58
CA TYR A 111 -8.68 0.35 -0.12
C TYR A 111 -7.72 0.76 -1.23
N LYS A 112 -7.42 -0.12 -2.20
CA LYS A 112 -6.61 0.19 -3.39
C LYS A 112 -7.10 1.41 -4.17
N LEU A 113 -8.40 1.74 -4.08
CA LEU A 113 -8.99 2.92 -4.70
C LEU A 113 -8.53 4.25 -4.06
N TYR A 114 -7.67 4.24 -3.04
CA TYR A 114 -7.06 5.45 -2.48
C TYR A 114 -6.33 6.29 -3.54
N ASN A 115 -5.85 5.67 -4.63
CA ASN A 115 -5.23 6.37 -5.76
C ASN A 115 -6.22 7.25 -6.55
N ASP A 116 -7.51 6.93 -6.50
CA ASP A 116 -8.58 7.69 -7.17
C ASP A 116 -9.20 8.77 -6.27
N VAL A 117 -8.85 8.77 -4.99
CA VAL A 117 -9.35 9.70 -3.98
C VAL A 117 -8.50 10.98 -4.00
N SER A 118 -9.16 12.13 -3.81
CA SER A 118 -8.49 13.44 -3.69
C SER A 118 -7.34 13.41 -2.67
N LEU A 119 -6.21 14.02 -3.02
CA LEU A 119 -5.05 14.20 -2.15
C LEU A 119 -5.40 14.93 -0.84
N LEU A 120 -6.42 15.79 -0.86
CA LEU A 120 -6.89 16.56 0.30
C LEU A 120 -7.82 15.75 1.22
N SER A 121 -8.27 14.57 0.79
CA SER A 121 -9.15 13.74 1.60
C SER A 121 -8.37 13.12 2.76
N PRO A 122 -8.80 13.29 4.03
CA PRO A 122 -8.15 12.63 5.16
C PRO A 122 -8.25 11.10 5.05
N TYR A 123 -9.27 10.59 4.35
CA TYR A 123 -9.47 9.16 4.13
C TYR A 123 -8.47 8.54 3.16
N ARG A 124 -7.85 9.32 2.26
CA ARG A 124 -6.85 8.79 1.32
C ARG A 124 -5.70 8.13 2.05
N LYS A 125 -5.12 8.83 3.04
CA LYS A 125 -4.00 8.33 3.86
C LYS A 125 -4.39 7.12 4.71
N GLN A 126 -5.62 7.10 5.21
CA GLN A 126 -6.12 5.97 6.01
C GLN A 126 -6.32 4.73 5.15
N MET A 127 -6.86 4.91 3.94
CA MET A 127 -7.04 3.83 2.99
C MET A 127 -5.69 3.29 2.48
N SER A 128 -4.73 4.17 2.16
CA SER A 128 -3.40 3.72 1.73
C SER A 128 -2.71 2.92 2.84
N LEU A 129 -2.80 3.39 4.08
CA LEU A 129 -2.26 2.68 5.23
C LEU A 129 -2.92 1.32 5.45
N ARG A 130 -4.25 1.26 5.41
CA ARG A 130 -4.99 -0.01 5.54
C ARG A 130 -4.71 -0.97 4.38
N TYR A 131 -4.58 -0.45 3.16
CA TYR A 131 -4.16 -1.24 2.00
C TYR A 131 -2.80 -1.89 2.26
N GLU A 132 -1.79 -1.10 2.65
CA GLU A 132 -0.44 -1.61 2.89
C GLU A 132 -0.43 -2.69 3.99
N THR A 133 -1.04 -2.42 5.16
CA THR A 133 -1.06 -3.38 6.27
C THR A 133 -1.81 -4.66 5.91
N LEU A 134 -3.00 -4.53 5.33
CA LEU A 134 -3.83 -5.68 4.96
C LEU A 134 -3.17 -6.51 3.85
N ASN A 135 -2.48 -5.86 2.90
CA ASN A 135 -1.72 -6.57 1.87
C ASN A 135 -0.64 -7.45 2.50
N ARG A 136 0.13 -6.92 3.46
CA ARG A 136 1.17 -7.71 4.16
C ARG A 136 0.58 -8.90 4.91
N GLU A 137 -0.53 -8.69 5.62
CA GLU A 137 -1.24 -9.74 6.37
C GLU A 137 -1.75 -10.84 5.46
N LEU A 138 -2.39 -10.47 4.34
CA LEU A 138 -2.90 -11.41 3.34
C LEU A 138 -1.78 -12.21 2.70
N ILE A 139 -0.70 -11.55 2.27
CA ILE A 139 0.47 -12.21 1.68
C ILE A 139 1.09 -13.19 2.67
N ARG A 140 1.24 -12.79 3.93
CA ARG A 140 1.78 -13.68 4.97
C ARG A 140 0.90 -14.91 5.19
N SER A 141 -0.42 -14.70 5.31
CA SER A 141 -1.38 -15.79 5.47
C SER A 141 -1.38 -16.74 4.27
N GLU A 142 -1.29 -16.19 3.05
CA GLU A 142 -1.18 -16.96 1.82
C GLU A 142 0.12 -17.79 1.81
N MET A 143 1.26 -17.20 2.16
CA MET A 143 2.54 -17.92 2.22
C MET A 143 2.50 -19.07 3.24
N GLN A 144 1.87 -18.87 4.39
CA GLN A 144 1.67 -19.94 5.39
C GLN A 144 0.84 -21.09 4.83
N GLN A 145 -0.24 -20.79 4.11
CA GLN A 145 -1.07 -21.81 3.46
C GLN A 145 -0.29 -22.56 2.38
N LEU A 146 0.49 -21.85 1.55
CA LEU A 146 1.33 -22.46 0.52
C LEU A 146 2.41 -23.38 1.11
N LEU A 147 3.05 -22.98 2.22
CA LEU A 147 4.01 -23.83 2.93
C LEU A 147 3.32 -25.07 3.53
N ALA A 148 2.12 -24.91 4.11
CA ALA A 148 1.37 -26.04 4.66
C ALA A 148 0.92 -27.04 3.57
N GLN A 149 0.71 -26.56 2.35
CA GLN A 149 0.26 -27.34 1.20
C GLN A 149 1.37 -27.54 0.15
N GLU A 150 2.64 -27.38 0.53
CA GLU A 150 3.77 -27.34 -0.42
C GLU A 150 3.82 -28.59 -1.31
N LYS A 151 3.49 -29.76 -0.76
CA LYS A 151 3.45 -31.05 -1.48
C LYS A 151 2.42 -31.10 -2.61
N ASN A 152 1.38 -30.27 -2.54
CA ASN A 152 0.32 -30.22 -3.55
C ASN A 152 0.60 -29.19 -4.65
N LEU A 153 1.68 -28.40 -4.53
CA LEU A 153 2.04 -27.39 -5.52
C LEU A 153 2.67 -28.04 -6.76
N ASN A 154 2.07 -27.81 -7.91
CA ASN A 154 2.57 -28.30 -9.20
C ASN A 154 3.24 -27.17 -9.99
N VAL A 155 4.46 -27.42 -10.47
CA VAL A 155 5.20 -26.48 -11.33
C VAL A 155 4.48 -26.25 -12.66
N ALA A 156 3.73 -27.24 -13.14
CA ALA A 156 2.97 -27.13 -14.39
C ALA A 156 1.90 -26.03 -14.35
N ASP A 157 1.41 -25.65 -13.16
CA ASP A 157 0.39 -24.61 -12.98
C ASP A 157 0.99 -23.20 -12.95
N ILE A 158 2.32 -23.07 -12.94
CA ILE A 158 3.01 -21.80 -12.91
C ILE A 158 3.05 -21.20 -14.31
N SER A 159 2.65 -19.93 -14.43
CA SER A 159 2.77 -19.19 -15.68
C SER A 159 4.23 -19.17 -16.17
N PRO A 160 4.53 -19.64 -17.39
CA PRO A 160 5.91 -19.63 -17.91
C PRO A 160 6.54 -18.23 -18.01
N LYS A 161 5.70 -17.18 -18.00
CA LYS A 161 6.10 -15.78 -18.02
C LYS A 161 6.02 -15.15 -16.63
N SER A 162 6.33 -15.88 -15.56
CA SER A 162 6.49 -15.30 -14.22
C SER A 162 7.95 -15.33 -13.75
N VAL A 163 8.38 -14.25 -13.11
CA VAL A 163 9.76 -14.05 -12.67
C VAL A 163 9.81 -13.52 -11.24
N ALA A 164 10.62 -14.13 -10.40
CA ALA A 164 11.00 -13.58 -9.10
C ALA A 164 12.45 -13.08 -9.18
N VAL A 165 12.77 -12.00 -8.46
CA VAL A 165 14.13 -11.48 -8.37
C VAL A 165 14.59 -11.55 -6.93
N PHE A 166 15.66 -12.29 -6.69
CA PHE A 166 16.25 -12.41 -5.37
C PHE A 166 17.20 -11.22 -5.12
N PRO A 167 17.36 -10.79 -3.86
CA PRO A 167 18.44 -9.87 -3.49
C PRO A 167 19.78 -10.44 -3.95
N PHE A 168 20.64 -9.60 -4.49
CA PHE A 168 21.96 -10.04 -4.94
C PHE A 168 22.85 -10.30 -3.73
N THR A 169 23.66 -11.35 -3.82
CA THR A 169 24.58 -11.74 -2.75
C THR A 169 25.88 -10.94 -2.85
N TYR A 170 26.26 -10.27 -1.76
CA TYR A 170 27.54 -9.58 -1.69
C TYR A 170 28.67 -10.57 -1.42
N GLN A 171 29.75 -10.48 -2.19
CA GLN A 171 30.95 -11.32 -2.06
C GLN A 171 32.17 -10.56 -1.53
N GLY A 172 32.08 -9.23 -1.42
CA GLY A 172 33.18 -8.40 -0.93
C GLY A 172 33.23 -8.26 0.59
N GLU A 173 34.30 -7.65 1.08
CA GLU A 173 34.54 -7.47 2.52
C GLU A 173 34.02 -6.12 3.05
N ASN A 174 33.91 -5.11 2.17
CA ASN A 174 33.51 -3.77 2.57
C ASN A 174 32.01 -3.69 2.91
N LYS A 175 31.69 -3.69 4.21
CA LYS A 175 30.32 -3.64 4.73
C LYS A 175 29.49 -2.45 4.23
N THR A 176 30.13 -1.38 3.75
CA THR A 176 29.43 -0.23 3.16
C THR A 176 28.52 -0.62 2.00
N PHE A 177 28.90 -1.66 1.25
CA PHE A 177 28.16 -2.12 0.08
C PHE A 177 27.31 -3.36 0.35
N ALA A 178 27.25 -3.87 1.59
CA ALA A 178 26.57 -5.13 1.90
C ALA A 178 25.06 -5.10 1.59
N GLU A 179 24.40 -3.95 1.74
CA GLU A 179 22.97 -3.82 1.44
C GLU A 179 22.70 -3.49 -0.05
N LEU A 180 23.72 -3.26 -0.87
CA LEU A 180 23.56 -2.85 -2.26
C LEU A 180 22.75 -3.87 -3.08
N GLY A 181 22.91 -5.16 -2.76
CA GLY A 181 22.20 -6.24 -3.46
C GLY A 181 20.68 -6.20 -3.33
N ILE A 182 20.15 -5.63 -2.23
CA ILE A 182 18.70 -5.39 -2.06
C ILE A 182 18.25 -4.28 -3.02
N GLY A 183 19.04 -3.23 -3.16
CA GLY A 183 18.76 -2.14 -4.09
C GLY A 183 18.86 -2.58 -5.55
N ILE A 184 19.88 -3.36 -5.91
CA ILE A 184 20.03 -3.92 -7.26
C ILE A 184 18.80 -4.78 -7.62
N GLY A 185 18.39 -5.68 -6.73
CA GLY A 185 17.17 -6.48 -6.92
C GLY A 185 15.91 -5.61 -7.07
N GLU A 186 15.77 -4.55 -6.28
CA GLU A 186 14.65 -3.60 -6.39
C GLU A 186 14.62 -2.86 -7.75
N MET A 187 15.79 -2.49 -8.28
CA MET A 187 15.89 -1.86 -9.61
C MET A 187 15.47 -2.86 -10.69
N MET A 188 15.99 -4.09 -10.65
CA MET A 188 15.62 -5.13 -11.61
C MET A 188 14.13 -5.47 -11.56
N ILE A 189 13.53 -5.57 -10.37
CA ILE A 189 12.07 -5.74 -10.23
C ILE A 189 11.33 -4.61 -10.92
N THR A 190 11.78 -3.37 -10.74
CA THR A 190 11.16 -2.21 -11.40
C THR A 190 11.28 -2.28 -12.91
N ASP A 191 12.45 -2.62 -13.43
CA ASP A 191 12.71 -2.67 -14.86
C ASP A 191 11.98 -3.82 -15.55
N LEU A 192 12.03 -5.02 -14.97
CA LEU A 192 11.31 -6.19 -15.48
C LEU A 192 9.79 -5.96 -15.46
N SER A 193 9.28 -5.16 -14.51
CA SER A 193 7.85 -4.81 -14.48
C SER A 193 7.40 -3.91 -15.63
N GLN A 194 8.35 -3.30 -16.37
CA GLN A 194 8.03 -2.52 -17.57
C GLN A 194 7.69 -3.41 -18.77
N VAL A 195 8.03 -4.71 -18.72
CA VAL A 195 7.85 -5.65 -19.82
C VAL A 195 6.42 -6.21 -19.82
N ASN A 196 5.68 -5.96 -20.90
CA ASN A 196 4.31 -6.43 -21.01
C ASN A 196 4.26 -7.95 -21.13
N GLY A 197 3.36 -8.56 -20.35
CA GLY A 197 3.19 -10.01 -20.34
C GLY A 197 4.21 -10.76 -19.48
N LEU A 198 5.17 -10.07 -18.84
CA LEU A 198 6.03 -10.63 -17.80
C LEU A 198 5.41 -10.34 -16.42
N LYS A 199 5.06 -11.40 -15.69
CA LYS A 199 4.54 -11.31 -14.33
C LYS A 199 5.70 -11.31 -13.33
N VAL A 200 6.07 -10.12 -12.86
CA VAL A 200 7.10 -9.98 -11.82
C VAL A 200 6.49 -10.23 -10.44
N ILE A 201 7.10 -11.12 -9.66
CA ILE A 201 6.69 -11.40 -8.29
C ILE A 201 7.13 -10.24 -7.40
N GLU A 202 6.19 -9.71 -6.61
CA GLU A 202 6.46 -8.60 -5.71
C GLU A 202 7.48 -8.97 -4.62
N ARG A 203 8.39 -8.06 -4.32
CA ARG A 203 9.43 -8.25 -3.29
C ARG A 203 8.86 -8.61 -1.93
N ILE A 204 7.73 -8.03 -1.54
CA ILE A 204 7.11 -8.30 -0.24
C ILE A 204 6.66 -9.76 -0.10
N ARG A 205 6.28 -10.43 -1.20
CA ARG A 205 5.94 -11.85 -1.23
C ARG A 205 7.17 -12.72 -0.99
N LEU A 206 8.29 -12.36 -1.61
CA LEU A 206 9.58 -12.99 -1.38
C LEU A 206 10.06 -12.79 0.07
N GLN A 207 9.90 -11.59 0.63
CA GLN A 207 10.22 -11.34 2.03
C GLN A 207 9.32 -12.15 2.99
N ALA A 208 8.02 -12.25 2.69
CA ALA A 208 7.10 -13.08 3.48
C ALA A 208 7.50 -14.55 3.44
N MET A 209 7.86 -15.08 2.26
CA MET A 209 8.37 -16.45 2.12
C MET A 209 9.63 -16.66 2.99
N PHE A 210 10.64 -15.79 2.88
CA PHE A 210 11.87 -15.92 3.69
C PHE A 210 11.60 -15.85 5.19
N ASN A 211 10.72 -14.95 5.61
CA ASN A 211 10.32 -14.80 7.00
C ASN A 211 9.67 -16.09 7.53
N GLU A 212 8.69 -16.65 6.80
CA GLU A 212 8.00 -17.87 7.23
C GLU A 212 8.91 -19.09 7.22
N ILE A 213 9.79 -19.24 6.21
CA ILE A 213 10.76 -20.34 6.17
C ILE A 213 11.77 -20.25 7.33
N SER A 214 12.29 -19.05 7.59
CA SER A 214 13.25 -18.82 8.68
C SER A 214 12.63 -18.99 10.07
N MET A 215 11.34 -18.72 10.22
CA MET A 215 10.59 -18.96 11.46
C MET A 215 10.17 -20.43 11.65
N GLY A 216 9.95 -21.17 10.56
CA GLY A 216 9.49 -22.55 10.58
C GLY A 216 10.60 -23.62 10.60
N GLN A 217 11.81 -23.30 10.15
CA GLN A 217 12.94 -24.24 10.09
C GLN A 217 14.25 -23.55 10.50
N SER A 218 14.84 -23.97 11.63
CA SER A 218 16.26 -23.77 11.90
C SER A 218 17.07 -24.68 10.98
N GLY A 219 17.40 -24.23 9.77
CA GLY A 219 18.19 -25.05 8.84
C GLY A 219 18.23 -24.53 7.42
N MET A 220 19.31 -23.82 7.11
CA MET A 220 20.04 -23.73 5.84
C MET A 220 19.22 -23.69 4.52
N VAL A 221 19.37 -22.57 3.80
CA VAL A 221 19.13 -22.51 2.35
C VAL A 221 20.20 -23.37 1.68
N GLU A 222 19.87 -24.64 1.43
CA GLU A 222 20.73 -25.56 0.68
C GLU A 222 20.64 -25.32 -0.84
N GLU A 223 21.67 -25.76 -1.55
CA GLU A 223 21.73 -25.79 -3.01
C GLU A 223 20.68 -26.82 -3.52
N GLY A 224 19.80 -26.40 -4.43
CA GLY A 224 18.59 -27.18 -4.82
C GLY A 224 17.25 -26.61 -4.33
N THR A 225 17.28 -25.48 -3.62
CA THR A 225 16.09 -24.76 -3.13
C THR A 225 15.37 -23.91 -4.19
N ALA A 226 16.01 -23.61 -5.33
CA ALA A 226 15.41 -22.75 -6.36
C ALA A 226 14.09 -23.32 -6.93
N PRO A 227 13.97 -24.61 -7.30
CA PRO A 227 12.67 -25.17 -7.71
C PRO A 227 11.60 -25.07 -6.62
N ARG A 228 11.97 -25.29 -5.36
CA ARG A 228 11.08 -25.15 -4.19
C ARG A 228 10.57 -23.71 -4.06
N PHE A 229 11.46 -22.73 -4.10
CA PHE A 229 11.09 -21.32 -4.02
C PHE A 229 10.27 -20.88 -5.23
N GLY A 230 10.56 -21.41 -6.41
CA GLY A 230 9.78 -21.16 -7.63
C GLY A 230 8.33 -21.59 -7.47
N LYS A 231 8.10 -22.79 -6.91
CA LYS A 231 6.75 -23.29 -6.57
C LYS A 231 6.05 -22.39 -5.56
N LEU A 232 6.71 -22.06 -4.45
CA LEU A 232 6.12 -21.23 -3.39
C LEU A 232 5.79 -19.81 -3.88
N LEU A 233 6.64 -19.23 -4.71
CA LEU A 233 6.44 -17.89 -5.26
C LEU A 233 5.53 -17.87 -6.49
N GLY A 234 5.22 -19.03 -7.08
CA GLY A 234 4.57 -19.11 -8.39
C GLY A 234 5.39 -18.43 -9.49
N ALA A 235 6.72 -18.57 -9.43
CA ALA A 235 7.68 -18.01 -10.36
C ALA A 235 8.26 -19.13 -11.25
N ALA A 236 8.12 -19.00 -12.56
CA ALA A 236 8.75 -19.94 -13.51
C ALA A 236 10.26 -19.68 -13.63
N LYS A 237 10.68 -18.44 -13.43
CA LYS A 237 12.08 -18.04 -13.45
C LYS A 237 12.47 -17.34 -12.15
N ILE A 238 13.63 -17.66 -11.61
CA ILE A 238 14.19 -16.98 -10.43
C ILE A 238 15.49 -16.30 -10.84
N VAL A 239 15.46 -14.98 -10.93
CA VAL A 239 16.64 -14.16 -11.14
C VAL A 239 17.43 -14.12 -9.84
N HIS A 240 18.72 -14.40 -9.94
CA HIS A 240 19.64 -14.27 -8.84
C HIS A 240 20.96 -13.71 -9.37
N GLY A 241 21.80 -13.28 -8.45
CA GLY A 241 23.06 -12.70 -8.79
C GLY A 241 23.95 -12.51 -7.59
N ASN A 242 25.19 -12.20 -7.87
CA ASN A 242 26.15 -11.80 -6.87
C ASN A 242 26.89 -10.55 -7.34
N TYR A 243 27.55 -9.89 -6.41
CA TYR A 243 28.37 -8.75 -6.73
C TYR A 243 29.54 -8.61 -5.77
N ASP A 244 30.58 -7.97 -6.26
CA ASP A 244 31.73 -7.55 -5.47
C ASP A 244 32.08 -6.10 -5.80
N VAL A 245 32.60 -5.39 -4.80
CA VAL A 245 33.12 -4.03 -4.95
C VAL A 245 34.55 -4.02 -4.45
N SER A 246 35.48 -4.03 -5.40
CA SER A 246 36.92 -3.99 -5.12
C SER A 246 37.38 -2.64 -4.57
N ASP A 247 38.53 -2.62 -3.90
CA ASP A 247 39.13 -1.43 -3.28
C ASP A 247 39.41 -0.27 -4.26
N LYS A 248 39.49 -0.55 -5.57
CA LYS A 248 39.66 0.47 -6.62
C LYS A 248 38.34 1.08 -7.08
N ASN A 249 37.26 0.91 -6.32
CA ASN A 249 35.90 1.29 -6.69
C ASN A 249 35.46 0.70 -8.04
N ASN A 250 35.91 -0.51 -8.39
CA ASN A 250 35.33 -1.28 -9.49
C ASN A 250 34.31 -2.26 -8.93
N VAL A 251 33.18 -2.37 -9.61
CA VAL A 251 32.11 -3.31 -9.29
C VAL A 251 32.12 -4.41 -10.33
N GLU A 252 31.92 -5.62 -9.86
CA GLU A 252 31.58 -6.77 -10.69
C GLU A 252 30.17 -7.22 -10.33
N LEU A 253 29.27 -7.27 -11.32
CA LEU A 253 27.89 -7.67 -11.16
C LEU A 253 27.64 -8.91 -12.01
N ASN A 254 27.24 -10.01 -11.36
CA ASN A 254 26.85 -11.24 -12.04
C ASN A 254 25.36 -11.47 -11.85
N VAL A 255 24.63 -11.79 -12.94
CA VAL A 255 23.20 -12.12 -12.92
C VAL A 255 22.94 -13.35 -13.78
N GLY A 256 21.95 -14.13 -13.40
CA GLY A 256 21.35 -15.14 -14.23
C GLY A 256 19.95 -15.45 -13.75
N PHE A 257 19.36 -16.50 -14.29
CA PHE A 257 18.09 -17.00 -13.78
C PHE A 257 18.09 -18.51 -13.70
N TRP A 258 17.33 -19.04 -12.76
CA TRP A 258 16.97 -20.45 -12.69
C TRP A 258 15.64 -20.67 -13.42
N ASP A 259 15.57 -21.60 -14.36
CA ASP A 259 14.29 -22.10 -14.88
C ASP A 259 13.76 -23.22 -13.97
N VAL A 260 12.64 -22.92 -13.30
CA VAL A 260 12.06 -23.76 -12.25
C VAL A 260 11.45 -25.03 -12.83
N LYS A 261 10.96 -24.98 -14.07
CA LYS A 261 10.33 -26.14 -14.72
C LYS A 261 11.38 -27.11 -15.22
N ASP A 262 12.39 -26.58 -15.91
CA ASP A 262 13.40 -27.42 -16.56
C ASP A 262 14.58 -27.74 -15.61
N ASN A 263 14.54 -27.20 -14.38
CA ASN A 263 15.62 -27.28 -13.39
C ASN A 263 16.96 -26.87 -14.02
N TYR A 264 16.91 -25.84 -14.86
CA TYR A 264 18.01 -25.44 -15.73
C TYR A 264 18.56 -24.09 -15.28
N PHE A 265 19.88 -24.01 -15.23
CA PHE A 265 20.61 -22.80 -14.88
C PHE A 265 21.55 -22.40 -16.02
N PRO A 266 21.15 -21.47 -16.91
CA PRO A 266 22.11 -20.81 -17.77
C PRO A 266 23.12 -20.07 -16.87
N GLY A 267 24.40 -20.15 -17.22
CA GLY A 267 25.48 -19.48 -16.48
C GLY A 267 25.25 -17.98 -16.31
N LEU A 268 26.04 -17.34 -15.45
CA LEU A 268 25.85 -15.92 -15.14
C LEU A 268 26.40 -15.01 -16.26
N SER A 269 25.61 -14.03 -16.65
CA SER A 269 26.06 -12.83 -17.36
C SER A 269 26.77 -11.89 -16.39
N ASN A 270 27.88 -11.28 -16.81
CA ASN A 270 28.72 -10.39 -15.98
C ASN A 270 28.82 -8.99 -16.60
N GLN A 271 28.83 -7.96 -15.75
CA GLN A 271 29.27 -6.60 -16.07
C GLN A 271 30.33 -6.14 -15.06
N LYS A 272 31.39 -5.52 -15.58
CA LYS A 272 32.50 -5.01 -14.77
C LYS A 272 32.92 -3.62 -15.21
N ASP A 273 32.83 -2.67 -14.30
CA ASP A 273 33.23 -1.27 -14.55
C ASP A 273 33.43 -0.54 -13.21
N GLY A 274 33.81 0.74 -13.27
CA GLY A 274 33.83 1.62 -12.12
C GLY A 274 32.44 1.76 -11.50
N LEU A 275 32.39 1.84 -10.17
CA LEU A 275 31.18 1.96 -9.34
C LEU A 275 30.29 3.15 -9.74
N ARG A 276 30.86 4.20 -10.33
CA ARG A 276 30.10 5.33 -10.92
C ARG A 276 29.14 4.92 -12.03
N ASN A 277 29.40 3.80 -12.71
CA ASN A 277 28.61 3.26 -13.80
C ASN A 277 27.61 2.19 -13.36
N LEU A 278 27.46 1.96 -12.04
CA LEU A 278 26.59 0.93 -11.46
C LEU A 278 25.19 0.89 -12.09
N PHE A 279 24.52 2.03 -12.16
CA PHE A 279 23.15 2.09 -12.68
C PHE A 279 23.06 1.73 -14.16
N LYS A 280 24.08 2.06 -14.94
CA LYS A 280 24.15 1.69 -16.36
C LYS A 280 24.40 0.19 -16.50
N MET A 281 25.36 -0.35 -15.74
CA MET A 281 25.65 -1.79 -15.72
C MET A 281 24.40 -2.60 -15.36
N GLU A 282 23.60 -2.13 -14.40
CA GLU A 282 22.33 -2.79 -14.06
C GLU A 282 21.35 -2.81 -15.24
N LYS A 283 21.22 -1.73 -16.03
CA LYS A 283 20.39 -1.75 -17.25
C LYS A 283 20.91 -2.71 -18.30
N ASP A 284 22.22 -2.73 -18.50
CA ASP A 284 22.87 -3.63 -19.45
C ASP A 284 22.63 -5.10 -19.03
N LEU A 285 22.70 -5.41 -17.74
CA LEU A 285 22.34 -6.71 -17.18
C LEU A 285 20.87 -7.08 -17.40
N VAL A 286 19.93 -6.16 -17.18
CA VAL A 286 18.51 -6.41 -17.44
C VAL A 286 18.27 -6.75 -18.91
N PHE A 287 18.93 -6.06 -19.84
CA PHE A 287 18.81 -6.37 -21.27
C PHE A 287 19.40 -7.72 -21.64
N SER A 288 20.58 -8.06 -21.11
CA SER A 288 21.18 -9.40 -21.31
C SER A 288 20.27 -10.50 -20.79
N LEU A 289 19.74 -10.33 -19.58
CA LEU A 289 18.83 -11.27 -18.93
C LEU A 289 17.55 -11.47 -19.76
N LEU A 290 16.91 -10.40 -20.23
CA LEU A 290 15.71 -10.48 -21.06
C LEU A 290 15.98 -11.17 -22.40
N ASN A 291 17.14 -10.94 -23.00
CA ASN A 291 17.57 -11.61 -24.22
C ASN A 291 17.78 -13.12 -23.99
N GLU A 292 18.44 -13.51 -22.90
CA GLU A 292 18.62 -14.92 -22.52
C GLU A 292 17.28 -15.62 -22.21
N MET A 293 16.31 -14.89 -21.65
CA MET A 293 14.94 -15.38 -21.46
C MET A 293 14.13 -15.46 -22.77
N ASN A 294 14.72 -15.12 -23.92
CA ASN A 294 14.07 -15.02 -25.22
C ASN A 294 12.87 -14.04 -25.23
N ILE A 295 12.97 -12.95 -24.47
CA ILE A 295 11.95 -11.91 -24.40
C ILE A 295 12.33 -10.76 -25.33
N VAL A 296 11.50 -10.56 -26.35
CA VAL A 296 11.67 -9.45 -27.30
C VAL A 296 11.00 -8.20 -26.76
N LEU A 297 11.78 -7.13 -26.59
CA LEU A 297 11.30 -5.84 -26.10
C LEU A 297 10.84 -4.94 -27.24
N THR A 298 9.72 -4.26 -27.01
CA THR A 298 9.33 -3.09 -27.80
C THR A 298 10.25 -1.90 -27.50
N VAL A 299 10.25 -0.91 -28.39
CA VAL A 299 11.01 0.34 -28.20
C VAL A 299 10.56 1.06 -26.93
N GLN A 300 9.26 1.09 -26.65
CA GLN A 300 8.72 1.75 -25.46
C GLN A 300 9.16 1.08 -24.16
N GLU A 301 9.16 -0.26 -24.11
CA GLU A 301 9.65 -1.00 -22.94
C GLU A 301 11.14 -0.76 -22.72
N ARG A 302 11.94 -0.77 -23.78
CA ARG A 302 13.37 -0.46 -23.71
C ARG A 302 13.63 0.95 -23.15
N MET A 303 12.87 1.95 -23.60
CA MET A 303 13.00 3.32 -23.11
C MET A 303 12.65 3.44 -21.61
N LYS A 304 11.59 2.77 -21.16
CA LYS A 304 11.20 2.76 -19.74
C LYS A 304 12.25 2.07 -18.86
N ILE A 305 12.81 0.95 -19.31
CA ILE A 305 13.89 0.25 -18.60
C ILE A 305 15.13 1.14 -18.46
N GLN A 306 15.45 1.97 -19.46
CA GLN A 306 16.60 2.87 -19.41
C GLN A 306 16.46 4.04 -18.41
N GLU A 307 15.30 4.23 -17.78
CA GLU A 307 15.12 5.25 -16.75
C GLU A 307 15.95 4.93 -15.50
N ILE A 308 16.93 5.79 -15.22
CA ILE A 308 17.80 5.67 -14.04
C ILE A 308 17.16 6.45 -12.88
N PRO A 309 16.84 5.80 -11.75
CA PRO A 309 16.07 6.42 -10.67
C PRO A 309 16.85 7.44 -9.84
N THR A 310 18.18 7.31 -9.79
CA THR A 310 19.11 8.27 -9.17
C THR A 310 20.50 8.08 -9.80
N LYS A 311 21.28 9.16 -9.91
CA LYS A 311 22.70 9.09 -10.29
C LYS A 311 23.64 9.28 -9.10
N ASN A 312 23.09 9.46 -7.90
CA ASN A 312 23.86 9.66 -6.68
C ASN A 312 23.95 8.34 -5.90
N LEU A 313 25.15 7.73 -5.93
CA LEU A 313 25.39 6.47 -5.24
C LEU A 313 25.12 6.55 -3.73
N GLN A 314 25.46 7.66 -3.08
CA GLN A 314 25.25 7.80 -1.63
C GLN A 314 23.76 7.88 -1.29
N ALA A 315 22.95 8.54 -2.13
CA ALA A 315 21.50 8.50 -1.98
C ALA A 315 20.99 7.07 -2.16
N PHE A 316 21.50 6.34 -3.15
CA PHE A 316 21.12 4.96 -3.39
C PHE A 316 21.51 4.01 -2.26
N LEU A 317 22.70 4.13 -1.68
CA LEU A 317 23.11 3.32 -0.52
C LEU A 317 22.21 3.56 0.70
N ASN A 318 21.80 4.81 0.94
CA ASN A 318 20.81 5.10 1.99
C ASN A 318 19.44 4.49 1.66
N TYR A 319 19.02 4.53 0.39
CA TYR A 319 17.81 3.85 -0.05
C TYR A 319 17.90 2.33 0.21
N CYS A 320 19.01 1.66 -0.12
CA CYS A 320 19.24 0.25 0.18
C CYS A 320 19.12 -0.07 1.69
N LYS A 321 19.73 0.76 2.56
CA LYS A 321 19.60 0.61 4.02
C LYS A 321 18.15 0.77 4.48
N GLY A 322 17.41 1.71 3.89
CA GLY A 322 15.98 1.89 4.14
C GLY A 322 15.17 0.65 3.76
N LEU A 323 15.43 0.05 2.60
CA LEU A 323 14.79 -1.20 2.17
C LEU A 323 15.08 -2.35 3.14
N GLN A 324 16.30 -2.43 3.66
CA GLN A 324 16.67 -3.46 4.64
C GLN A 324 15.93 -3.29 5.98
N MET A 325 15.75 -2.06 6.46
CA MET A 325 14.95 -1.79 7.65
C MET A 325 13.47 -2.10 7.42
N GLU A 326 12.94 -1.76 6.23
CA GLU A 326 11.57 -2.09 5.83
C GLU A 326 11.34 -3.62 5.82
N ASN A 327 12.30 -4.40 5.32
CA ASN A 327 12.25 -5.86 5.31
C ASN A 327 12.24 -6.46 6.72
N ARG A 328 12.91 -5.80 7.68
CA ARG A 328 12.90 -6.15 9.11
C ARG A 328 11.64 -5.69 9.85
N GLY A 329 10.75 -4.95 9.18
CA GLY A 329 9.56 -4.35 9.79
C GLY A 329 9.85 -3.10 10.63
N ASP A 330 11.08 -2.58 10.63
CA ASP A 330 11.43 -1.32 11.28
C ASP A 330 11.14 -0.13 10.36
N PHE A 331 9.85 0.16 10.19
CA PHE A 331 9.39 1.24 9.31
C PHE A 331 9.86 2.63 9.79
N GLY A 332 10.10 2.79 11.09
CA GLY A 332 10.61 4.05 11.65
C GLY A 332 12.06 4.33 11.23
N GLN A 333 12.95 3.34 11.34
CA GLN A 333 14.31 3.48 10.82
C GLN A 333 14.35 3.49 9.29
N ALA A 334 13.50 2.73 8.62
CA ALA A 334 13.37 2.75 7.17
C ALA A 334 13.08 4.16 6.65
N ALA A 335 12.08 4.84 7.24
CA ALA A 335 11.74 6.21 6.91
C ALA A 335 12.94 7.17 7.04
N LYS A 336 13.73 7.05 8.11
CA LYS A 336 14.92 7.90 8.32
C LYS A 336 15.98 7.72 7.24
N PHE A 337 16.25 6.48 6.82
CA PHE A 337 17.19 6.21 5.73
C PHE A 337 16.68 6.71 4.38
N PHE A 338 15.39 6.54 4.08
CA PHE A 338 14.78 7.10 2.87
C PHE A 338 14.79 8.64 2.87
N GLU A 339 14.62 9.28 4.03
CA GLU A 339 14.75 10.74 4.18
C GLU A 339 16.18 11.20 3.90
N GLN A 340 17.19 10.45 4.35
CA GLN A 340 18.59 10.74 4.03
C GLN A 340 18.85 10.60 2.53
N ALA A 341 18.32 9.56 1.88
CA ALA A 341 18.41 9.41 0.43
C ALA A 341 17.79 10.60 -0.31
N LYS A 342 16.58 11.02 0.08
CA LYS A 342 15.89 12.20 -0.48
C LYS A 342 16.64 13.50 -0.23
N LYS A 343 17.26 13.67 0.94
CA LYS A 343 18.06 14.88 1.24
C LYS A 343 19.30 14.98 0.36
N ILE A 344 19.93 13.85 0.04
CA ILE A 344 21.13 13.79 -0.79
C ILE A 344 20.77 13.96 -2.28
N ASP A 345 19.66 13.37 -2.72
CA ASP A 345 19.13 13.50 -4.07
C ASP A 345 17.63 13.83 -4.02
N PRO A 346 17.26 15.13 -4.06
CA PRO A 346 15.86 15.56 -4.03
C PRO A 346 15.01 15.04 -5.20
N ASP A 347 15.63 14.70 -6.33
CA ASP A 347 14.94 14.19 -7.52
C ASP A 347 14.72 12.66 -7.46
N PHE A 348 15.21 11.99 -6.41
CA PHE A 348 15.05 10.55 -6.22
C PHE A 348 13.62 10.21 -5.74
N LYS A 349 12.65 10.28 -6.67
CA LYS A 349 11.21 10.11 -6.40
C LYS A 349 10.85 8.82 -5.66
N LYS A 350 11.55 7.70 -5.93
CA LYS A 350 11.31 6.43 -5.22
C LYS A 350 11.63 6.54 -3.73
N ALA A 351 12.69 7.27 -3.36
CA ALA A 351 13.02 7.50 -1.96
C ALA A 351 11.93 8.34 -1.27
N GLU A 352 11.45 9.40 -1.93
CA GLU A 352 10.34 10.21 -1.42
C GLU A 352 9.07 9.39 -1.15
N GLN A 353 8.67 8.54 -2.10
CA GLN A 353 7.52 7.64 -1.93
C GLN A 353 7.72 6.71 -0.73
N LYS A 354 8.92 6.15 -0.58
CA LYS A 354 9.23 5.26 0.53
C LYS A 354 9.25 5.98 1.89
N VAL A 355 9.60 7.27 1.95
CA VAL A 355 9.45 8.08 3.18
C VAL A 355 7.99 8.12 3.63
N GLU A 356 7.08 8.55 2.74
CA GLU A 356 5.66 8.72 3.08
C GLU A 356 5.06 7.39 3.57
N THR A 357 5.25 6.31 2.81
CA THR A 357 4.70 4.99 3.16
C THR A 357 5.25 4.48 4.50
N ASN A 358 6.56 4.60 4.76
CA ASN A 358 7.16 4.06 5.98
C ASN A 358 6.85 4.92 7.22
N GLN A 359 6.69 6.23 7.09
CA GLN A 359 6.20 7.08 8.20
C GLN A 359 4.76 6.71 8.60
N LEU A 360 3.89 6.46 7.61
CA LEU A 360 2.52 6.01 7.85
C LEU A 360 2.50 4.65 8.57
N LEU A 361 3.30 3.68 8.08
CA LEU A 361 3.41 2.35 8.69
C LEU A 361 3.98 2.40 10.12
N ALA A 362 4.98 3.24 10.37
CA ALA A 362 5.55 3.44 11.71
C ALA A 362 4.50 3.96 12.70
N THR A 363 3.65 4.89 12.26
CA THR A 363 2.57 5.46 13.07
C THR A 363 1.50 4.42 13.39
N ALA A 364 1.18 3.53 12.45
CA ALA A 364 0.21 2.43 12.64
C ALA A 364 0.68 1.35 13.61
N GLY A 365 1.98 1.03 13.60
CA GLY A 365 2.57 0.09 14.56
C GLY A 365 2.57 0.62 16.00
N GLN A 366 2.57 1.94 16.17
CA GLN A 366 2.52 2.61 17.48
C GLN A 366 1.10 2.95 17.95
N THR A 367 0.17 3.11 17.01
CA THR A 367 -1.20 3.56 17.28
C THR A 367 -2.16 2.50 16.74
N GLY A 368 -2.75 1.68 17.62
CA GLY A 368 -3.83 0.78 17.23
C GLY A 368 -4.86 1.52 16.39
N LEU A 369 -5.02 1.08 15.13
CA LEU A 369 -5.59 1.80 13.97
C LEU A 369 -7.09 2.18 14.07
N TYR A 370 -7.53 2.81 15.14
CA TYR A 370 -8.90 3.29 15.33
C TYR A 370 -9.02 4.80 15.66
N GLU A 371 -7.94 5.46 16.07
CA GLU A 371 -8.04 6.80 16.66
C GLU A 371 -7.85 7.96 15.66
N PHE A 372 -7.19 7.72 14.51
CA PHE A 372 -6.91 8.77 13.52
C PHE A 372 -8.05 9.01 12.52
N ALA A 373 -8.96 8.04 12.34
CA ALA A 373 -10.03 8.12 11.35
C ALA A 373 -11.22 9.01 11.72
N LEU A 374 -11.34 9.31 13.02
CA LEU A 374 -12.50 9.99 13.56
C LEU A 374 -12.19 11.43 13.97
N SER A 375 -10.91 11.83 14.09
CA SER A 375 -10.51 13.12 14.67
C SER A 375 -10.36 14.30 13.70
N SER A 376 -10.51 14.11 12.39
CA SER A 376 -10.38 15.22 11.44
C SER A 376 -11.69 16.02 11.30
N PRO A 377 -11.73 17.31 11.68
CA PRO A 377 -12.83 18.19 11.30
C PRO A 377 -12.82 18.36 9.78
N VAL A 378 -14.00 18.38 9.17
CA VAL A 378 -14.20 18.74 7.76
C VAL A 378 -13.68 20.18 7.55
N PRO A 379 -12.68 20.43 6.69
CA PRO A 379 -12.38 21.79 6.27
C PRO A 379 -13.49 22.24 5.33
N SER A 380 -14.16 23.34 5.67
CA SER A 380 -14.98 24.08 4.72
C SER A 380 -14.09 24.57 3.57
N THR A 381 -14.63 24.48 2.36
CA THR A 381 -14.03 24.85 1.07
C THR A 381 -13.19 26.12 1.12
N GLY A 382 -11.93 26.05 0.67
CA GLY A 382 -11.09 27.24 0.49
C GLY A 382 -9.72 27.00 -0.14
N LYS A 383 -9.62 27.36 -1.42
CA LYS A 383 -8.43 27.68 -2.25
C LYS A 383 -7.59 26.53 -2.86
N ALA A 384 -7.34 26.73 -4.15
CA ALA A 384 -6.75 25.82 -5.12
C ALA A 384 -5.23 25.64 -4.93
N ALA A 385 -4.77 24.39 -5.07
CA ALA A 385 -3.35 24.04 -5.15
C ALA A 385 -2.83 24.16 -6.59
N THR A 386 -1.56 24.54 -6.71
CA THR A 386 -0.83 24.88 -7.94
C THR A 386 -0.53 23.67 -8.83
N THR A 387 -0.36 23.95 -10.13
CA THR A 387 -0.36 23.00 -11.25
C THR A 387 0.83 22.03 -11.32
N ASN A 388 1.91 22.25 -10.58
CA ASN A 388 3.12 21.43 -10.67
C ASN A 388 3.05 20.11 -9.87
N ASP A 389 2.27 20.04 -8.80
CA ASP A 389 2.07 18.80 -8.02
C ASP A 389 1.21 17.75 -8.76
N LEU A 390 0.34 18.22 -9.66
CA LEU A 390 -0.59 17.39 -10.42
C LEU A 390 0.10 16.56 -11.51
N VAL A 391 1.22 17.04 -12.06
CA VAL A 391 1.96 16.33 -13.11
C VAL A 391 2.82 15.22 -12.51
N ASN A 392 3.49 15.48 -11.39
CA ASN A 392 4.25 14.47 -10.66
C ASN A 392 3.33 13.37 -10.09
N SER A 393 2.11 13.72 -9.66
CA SER A 393 1.10 12.76 -9.19
C SER A 393 0.42 11.93 -10.28
N ARG A 394 0.58 12.29 -11.57
CA ARG A 394 0.06 11.48 -12.68
C ARG A 394 1.06 10.40 -13.14
N LEU A 395 2.36 10.66 -12.96
CA LEU A 395 3.42 9.68 -13.25
C LEU A 395 3.45 8.53 -12.22
N THR A 396 2.97 8.76 -11.00
CA THR A 396 2.89 7.74 -9.93
C THR A 396 1.87 6.63 -10.18
N ASN A 397 1.02 6.76 -11.21
CA ASN A 397 -0.08 5.82 -11.46
C ASN A 397 0.24 4.70 -12.46
N ILE A 398 1.48 4.62 -12.96
CA ILE A 398 1.88 3.58 -13.92
C ILE A 398 2.59 2.40 -13.23
N SER A 399 3.24 2.60 -12.07
CA SER A 399 4.02 1.55 -11.38
C SER A 399 3.27 0.76 -10.30
N SER A 400 2.05 1.16 -9.92
CA SER A 400 1.26 0.48 -8.86
C SER A 400 0.23 -0.55 -9.38
N ASN A 401 0.32 -0.92 -10.65
CA ASN A 401 -0.67 -1.73 -11.36
C ASN A 401 -0.36 -3.23 -11.47
N ILE A 402 0.27 -3.85 -10.47
CA ILE A 402 0.48 -5.32 -10.47
C ILE A 402 -0.02 -5.94 -9.17
N GLY A 403 -1.33 -5.82 -8.93
CA GLY A 403 -2.00 -6.55 -7.85
C GLY A 403 -2.87 -7.67 -8.42
N THR A 404 -2.27 -8.81 -8.79
CA THR A 404 -3.02 -10.04 -9.07
C THR A 404 -2.72 -11.07 -7.99
N ILE A 405 -3.63 -11.19 -7.03
CA ILE A 405 -3.70 -12.33 -6.11
C ILE A 405 -3.89 -13.59 -6.96
N PHE A 406 -3.02 -14.59 -6.79
CA PHE A 406 -3.08 -15.87 -7.48
C PHE A 406 -3.97 -16.84 -6.67
N VAL A 407 -5.03 -17.34 -7.29
CA VAL A 407 -5.83 -18.45 -6.76
C VAL A 407 -5.56 -19.66 -7.69
N PRO A 408 -4.94 -20.75 -7.21
CA PRO A 408 -4.88 -21.99 -7.99
C PRO A 408 -6.25 -22.67 -7.96
N GLY A 409 -6.86 -22.82 -9.13
CA GLY A 409 -8.14 -23.49 -9.33
C GLY A 409 -8.97 -22.78 -10.39
N GLN A 410 -9.39 -23.51 -11.43
CA GLN A 410 -10.07 -23.05 -12.64
C GLN A 410 -10.94 -21.78 -12.45
N ASP A 411 -10.44 -20.65 -12.95
CA ASP A 411 -11.21 -19.42 -13.04
C ASP A 411 -11.91 -19.36 -14.40
N SER A 412 -13.13 -19.93 -14.44
CA SER A 412 -14.09 -19.73 -15.54
C SER A 412 -15.19 -18.75 -15.15
N ARG A 413 -14.92 -17.78 -14.25
CA ARG A 413 -15.94 -16.81 -13.81
C ARG A 413 -15.57 -15.39 -14.18
N GLU A 414 -16.40 -14.81 -15.03
CA GLU A 414 -16.42 -13.37 -15.31
C GLU A 414 -16.90 -12.57 -14.07
N SER A 415 -15.99 -12.42 -13.10
CA SER A 415 -16.25 -11.85 -11.78
C SER A 415 -16.63 -10.35 -11.78
N VAL A 416 -16.42 -9.65 -12.89
CA VAL A 416 -16.86 -8.25 -13.07
C VAL A 416 -18.35 -8.17 -13.42
N GLN A 417 -18.91 -9.20 -14.06
CA GLN A 417 -20.34 -9.24 -14.39
C GLN A 417 -21.19 -9.71 -13.20
N GLU A 418 -20.70 -10.63 -12.37
CA GLU A 418 -21.38 -11.06 -11.13
C GLU A 418 -21.47 -9.94 -10.08
N ALA A 419 -20.50 -9.01 -10.04
CA ALA A 419 -20.58 -7.81 -9.19
C ALA A 419 -21.65 -6.79 -9.66
N THR A 420 -22.03 -6.85 -10.94
CA THR A 420 -23.07 -5.98 -11.52
C THR A 420 -24.47 -6.60 -11.50
N HIS A 421 -24.59 -7.93 -11.46
CA HIS A 421 -25.88 -8.64 -11.48
C HIS A 421 -26.42 -9.09 -10.12
N SER A 422 -25.59 -9.26 -9.09
CA SER A 422 -26.04 -9.80 -7.78
C SER A 422 -26.69 -8.78 -6.82
N GLY A 423 -27.21 -7.66 -7.34
CA GLY A 423 -27.84 -6.63 -6.49
C GLY A 423 -28.92 -5.78 -7.13
N VAL A 424 -29.45 -6.20 -8.29
CA VAL A 424 -30.45 -5.42 -9.05
C VAL A 424 -31.90 -5.71 -8.63
N GLU A 425 -32.17 -6.75 -7.85
CA GLU A 425 -33.49 -6.96 -7.25
C GLU A 425 -33.37 -7.00 -5.74
N VAL A 426 -33.70 -5.90 -5.07
CA VAL A 426 -34.57 -5.80 -3.87
C VAL A 426 -34.64 -4.31 -3.54
N LEU A 427 -35.49 -3.58 -4.26
CA LEU A 427 -36.10 -2.35 -3.77
C LEU A 427 -37.53 -2.71 -3.34
N GLY A 428 -37.63 -3.33 -2.16
CA GLY A 428 -38.85 -3.35 -1.37
C GLY A 428 -38.79 -2.25 -0.31
N ASP A 429 -39.94 -1.89 0.26
CA ASP A 429 -40.07 -0.88 1.31
C ASP A 429 -39.03 -1.10 2.42
N LEU A 430 -38.41 0.01 2.83
CA LEU A 430 -37.35 0.02 3.84
C LEU A 430 -37.95 -0.34 5.22
N ASP A 431 -37.80 -1.60 5.63
CA ASP A 431 -38.15 -2.02 6.98
C ASP A 431 -37.43 -1.19 8.06
N LEU A 432 -38.15 -0.91 9.14
CA LEU A 432 -37.62 -0.19 10.29
C LEU A 432 -36.52 -1.03 10.98
N PRO A 433 -35.45 -0.39 11.49
CA PRO A 433 -34.43 -1.11 12.24
C PRO A 433 -35.04 -1.78 13.48
N PRO A 434 -34.52 -2.96 13.90
CA PRO A 434 -34.95 -3.56 15.15
C PRO A 434 -34.72 -2.60 16.31
N LYS A 435 -35.64 -2.62 17.28
CA LYS A 435 -35.53 -1.82 18.50
C LYS A 435 -34.17 -2.14 19.17
N PRO A 436 -33.45 -1.13 19.71
CA PRO A 436 -32.23 -1.39 20.46
C PRO A 436 -32.52 -2.35 21.63
N PRO A 437 -31.55 -3.18 22.04
CA PRO A 437 -31.74 -4.13 23.13
C PRO A 437 -32.24 -3.40 24.38
N GLU A 438 -33.35 -3.86 24.94
CA GLU A 438 -33.79 -3.46 26.27
C GLU A 438 -32.80 -4.06 27.28
N ARG A 439 -32.53 -3.29 28.35
CA ARG A 439 -31.42 -3.52 29.28
C ARG A 439 -31.40 -4.90 29.92
#